data_AF-A0AAW4KT23-F1
#
_entry.id   AF-A0AAW4KT23-F1
#
_cell.length_a   1.000
_cell.length_b   1.000
_cell.length_c   1.000
_cell.angle_alpha   90.00
_cell.angle_beta   90.00
_cell.angle_gamma   90.00
#
_symmetry.space_group_name_H-M   'P 1'
#
loop_
_entity.id
_entity.type
_entity.pdbx_description
1 polymer ?
#
loop_
_entity_poly.entity_id
_entity_poly.type
_entity_poly.pdbx_seq_one_letter_code
_entity_poly.pdbx_strand_id
1 'polypeptide(L)'
;NCLFFVCIVMPYFAIYTFLPSILQKMGLSQGFGTELLLNLLLIVGALMGIWCTVKFSRRGFLINSFVILAVALFLLAVLPGSMAWLMVLTFGVFTLVLSAVSN
;
A
#
# COMPACT_ATOMS: atom_id res chain seq x y z
N ASN A 1 4.98 -1.55 -21.98
CA ASN A 1 3.97 -2.32 -21.24
C ASN A 1 4.55 -3.17 -20.11
N CYS A 2 5.70 -3.82 -20.27
CA CYS A 2 6.31 -4.65 -19.22
C CYS A 2 6.70 -3.85 -17.97
N LEU A 3 7.32 -2.67 -18.14
CA LEU A 3 7.74 -1.81 -17.02
C LEU A 3 6.58 -1.41 -16.09
N PHE A 4 5.42 -1.09 -16.67
CA PHE A 4 4.22 -0.75 -15.91
C PHE A 4 3.79 -1.91 -14.98
N PHE A 5 3.78 -3.12 -15.51
CA PHE A 5 3.38 -4.31 -14.74
C PHE A 5 4.39 -4.64 -13.65
N VAL A 6 5.68 -4.54 -13.95
CA VAL A 6 6.78 -4.75 -12.98
C VAL A 6 6.67 -3.75 -11.82
N CYS A 7 6.41 -2.47 -12.11
CA CYS A 7 6.30 -1.44 -11.07
C CYS A 7 5.06 -1.60 -10.17
N ILE A 8 4.02 -2.35 -10.57
CA ILE A 8 2.87 -2.66 -9.70
C ILE A 8 3.13 -3.95 -8.91
N VAL A 9 3.66 -4.97 -9.59
CA VAL A 9 3.84 -6.30 -9.01
C VAL A 9 5.00 -6.35 -8.02
N MET A 10 6.10 -5.65 -8.27
CA MET A 10 7.24 -5.64 -7.33
C MET A 10 6.89 -5.06 -5.95
N PRO A 11 6.25 -3.89 -5.84
CA PRO A 11 5.80 -3.35 -4.55
C PRO A 11 4.86 -4.30 -3.82
N TYR A 12 3.92 -4.91 -4.56
CA TYR A 12 3.02 -5.92 -4.01
C TYR A 12 3.82 -7.09 -3.40
N PHE A 13 4.70 -7.72 -4.20
CA PHE A 13 5.50 -8.85 -3.73
C PHE A 13 6.37 -8.50 -2.52
N ALA A 14 7.05 -7.35 -2.54
CA ALA A 14 7.90 -6.91 -1.45
C ALA A 14 7.10 -6.78 -0.15
N ILE A 15 5.95 -6.12 -0.19
CA ILE A 15 5.13 -5.88 1.00
C ILE A 15 4.55 -7.17 1.54
N TYR A 16 4.01 -8.06 0.70
CA TYR A 16 3.47 -9.34 1.19
C TYR A 16 4.56 -10.28 1.72
N THR A 17 5.78 -10.19 1.17
CA THR A 17 6.94 -10.99 1.63
C THR A 17 7.43 -10.51 3.01
N PHE A 18 7.49 -9.18 3.22
CA PHE A 18 7.94 -8.60 4.49
C PHE A 18 6.80 -8.25 5.44
N LEU A 19 5.55 -8.58 5.10
CA LEU A 19 4.36 -8.27 5.88
C LEU A 19 4.48 -8.72 7.35
N PRO A 20 4.94 -9.96 7.66
CA PRO A 20 5.10 -10.40 9.05
C PRO A 20 6.09 -9.51 9.82
N SER A 21 7.22 -9.19 9.20
CA SER A 21 8.24 -8.34 9.80
C SER A 21 7.76 -6.90 10.00
N ILE A 22 6.99 -6.35 9.04
CA ILE A 22 6.41 -5.01 9.12
C ILE A 22 5.40 -4.94 10.28
N LEU A 23 4.49 -5.92 10.38
CA LEU A 23 3.50 -5.99 11.46
C LEU A 23 4.16 -6.14 12.83
N GLN A 24 5.20 -6.99 12.92
CA GLN A 24 5.96 -7.17 14.17
C GLN A 24 6.66 -5.88 14.60
N LYS A 25 7.25 -5.12 13.66
CA LYS A 25 7.87 -3.81 13.92
C LYS A 25 6.85 -2.75 14.38
N MET A 26 5.59 -2.90 13.99
CA MET A 26 4.50 -2.03 14.42
C MET A 26 3.89 -2.40 15.77
N GLY A 27 4.33 -3.51 16.39
CA GLY A 27 3.71 -4.04 17.60
C GLY A 27 2.32 -4.65 17.35
N LEU A 28 1.94 -4.87 16.09
CA LEU A 28 0.71 -5.54 15.70
C LEU A 28 0.94 -7.04 15.75
N SER A 29 0.26 -7.74 16.65
CA SER A 29 0.31 -9.21 16.70
C SER A 29 -0.25 -9.78 15.39
N GLN A 30 0.41 -10.81 14.85
CA GLN A 30 -0.20 -11.64 13.81
C GLN A 30 -1.40 -12.35 14.43
N GLY A 31 -2.60 -11.92 14.05
CA GLY A 31 -3.85 -12.41 14.59
C GLY A 31 -5.02 -11.86 13.78
N PHE A 32 -6.21 -12.42 14.03
CA PHE A 32 -7.42 -12.14 13.26
C PHE A 32 -7.73 -10.64 13.14
N GLY A 33 -7.50 -9.85 14.20
CA GLY A 33 -7.74 -8.40 14.18
C GLY A 33 -6.88 -7.66 13.14
N THR A 34 -5.63 -8.05 12.97
CA THR A 34 -4.70 -7.44 12.00
C THR A 34 -5.08 -7.81 10.58
N GLU A 35 -5.48 -9.06 10.35
CA GLU A 35 -5.98 -9.50 9.03
C GLU A 35 -7.30 -8.82 8.66
N LEU A 36 -8.21 -8.66 9.61
CA LEU A 36 -9.47 -7.94 9.40
C LEU A 36 -9.19 -6.48 9.00
N LEU A 37 -8.28 -5.81 9.71
CA LEU A 37 -7.88 -4.43 9.44
C LEU A 37 -7.25 -4.29 8.04
N LEU A 38 -6.37 -5.21 7.66
CA LEU A 38 -5.77 -5.25 6.31
C LEU A 38 -6.82 -5.41 5.23
N ASN A 39 -7.75 -6.36 5.38
CA ASN A 39 -8.83 -6.58 4.41
C ASN A 39 -9.77 -5.38 4.31
N LEU A 40 -10.09 -4.72 5.44
CA LEU A 40 -10.88 -3.49 5.42
C LEU A 40 -10.17 -2.37 4.67
N LEU A 41 -8.85 -2.19 4.87
CA LEU A 41 -8.06 -1.24 4.10
C LEU A 41 -8.09 -1.57 2.60
N LEU A 42 -7.97 -2.84 2.23
CA LEU A 42 -8.07 -3.25 0.82
C LEU A 42 -9.45 -2.93 0.24
N ILE A 43 -10.53 -3.22 0.95
CA ILE A 43 -11.90 -2.90 0.49
C ILE A 43 -12.08 -1.39 0.31
N VAL A 44 -11.63 -0.59 1.28
CA VAL A 44 -11.71 0.88 1.20
C VAL A 44 -10.86 1.40 0.03
N GLY A 45 -9.67 0.82 -0.17
CA GLY A 45 -8.77 1.15 -1.28
C GLY A 45 -9.39 0.84 -2.63
N ALA A 46 -10.04 -0.30 -2.77
CA ALA A 46 -10.75 -0.69 -3.97
C ALA A 46 -11.90 0.28 -4.29
N LEU A 47 -12.73 0.62 -3.30
CA LEU A 47 -13.82 1.59 -3.48
C LEU A 47 -13.30 2.97 -3.90
N MET A 48 -12.23 3.45 -3.26
CA MET A 48 -11.57 4.71 -3.63
C MET A 48 -10.95 4.63 -5.02
N GLY A 49 -10.37 3.49 -5.40
CA GLY A 49 -9.83 3.24 -6.73
C GLY A 49 -10.89 3.29 -7.82
N ILE A 50 -12.04 2.62 -7.61
CA ILE A 50 -13.18 2.67 -8.52
C ILE A 50 -13.65 4.12 -8.70
N TRP A 51 -13.78 4.88 -7.61
CA TRP A 51 -14.20 6.28 -7.71
C TRP A 51 -13.16 7.15 -8.44
N CYS A 52 -11.88 6.95 -8.16
CA CYS A 52 -10.79 7.70 -8.80
C CYS A 52 -10.65 7.36 -10.30
N THR A 53 -10.85 6.10 -10.69
CA THR A 53 -10.79 5.67 -12.10
C THR A 53 -11.92 6.25 -12.93
N VAL A 54 -13.10 6.50 -12.33
CA VAL A 54 -14.22 7.21 -12.99
C VAL A 54 -13.96 8.71 -13.09
N LYS A 55 -13.30 9.32 -12.09
CA LYS A 55 -13.11 10.77 -12.02
C LYS A 55 -11.87 11.30 -12.75
N PHE A 56 -10.79 10.53 -12.81
CA PHE A 56 -9.50 10.96 -13.37
C PHE A 56 -9.19 10.29 -14.71
N SER A 57 -8.40 10.97 -15.55
CA SER A 57 -7.84 10.35 -16.75
C SER A 57 -6.92 9.19 -16.35
N ARG A 58 -7.08 8.03 -17.01
CA ARG A 58 -6.31 6.79 -16.75
C ARG A 58 -4.81 7.04 -16.59
N ARG A 59 -4.21 7.87 -17.46
CA ARG A 59 -2.76 8.15 -17.42
C ARG A 59 -2.35 8.91 -16.15
N GLY A 60 -3.12 9.91 -15.75
CA GLY A 60 -2.82 10.73 -14.57
C GLY A 60 -2.95 9.93 -13.27
N PHE A 61 -4.01 9.12 -13.16
CA PHE A 61 -4.22 8.24 -12.01
C PHE A 61 -3.05 7.27 -11.83
N LEU A 62 -2.65 6.59 -12.90
CA LEU A 62 -1.57 5.61 -12.83
C LEU A 62 -0.22 6.22 -12.44
N ILE A 63 0.17 7.33 -13.08
CA ILE A 63 1.45 7.99 -12.79
C ILE A 63 1.48 8.48 -11.34
N ASN A 64 0.41 9.14 -10.88
CA ASN A 64 0.37 9.67 -9.52
C ASN A 64 0.41 8.55 -8.48
N SER A 65 -0.31 7.45 -8.71
CA SER A 65 -0.27 6.32 -7.80
C SER A 65 1.09 5.62 -7.76
N PHE A 66 1.84 5.55 -8.87
CA PHE A 66 3.22 5.08 -8.84
C PHE A 66 4.12 5.95 -7.97
N VAL A 67 3.99 7.27 -8.10
CA VAL A 67 4.77 8.21 -7.27
C VAL A 67 4.43 7.99 -5.79
N ILE A 68 3.14 7.86 -5.46
CA ILE A 68 2.72 7.62 -4.08
C ILE A 68 3.24 6.28 -3.54
N LEU A 69 3.18 5.20 -4.34
CA LEU A 69 3.70 3.89 -3.93
C LEU A 69 5.23 3.92 -3.71
N ALA A 70 5.97 4.60 -4.59
CA ALA A 70 7.42 4.75 -4.47
C ALA A 70 7.79 5.54 -3.21
N VAL A 71 7.12 6.67 -2.96
CA VAL A 71 7.33 7.50 -1.76
C VAL A 71 6.98 6.72 -0.50
N ALA A 72 5.87 5.99 -0.49
CA ALA A 72 5.45 5.21 0.68
C ALA A 72 6.43 4.07 1.00
N LEU A 73 6.94 3.35 -0.01
CA LEU A 73 7.99 2.35 0.20
C LEU A 73 9.29 2.97 0.71
N PHE A 74 9.70 4.10 0.15
CA PHE A 74 10.89 4.81 0.61
C PHE A 74 10.76 5.23 2.07
N LEU A 75 9.61 5.78 2.46
CA LEU A 75 9.33 6.13 3.84
C LEU A 75 9.34 4.91 4.75
N LEU A 76 8.72 3.79 4.36
CA LEU A 76 8.78 2.55 5.14
C LEU A 76 10.20 2.00 5.30
N ALA A 77 11.08 2.23 4.33
CA ALA A 77 12.48 1.79 4.40
C ALA A 77 13.34 2.68 5.32
N VAL A 78 13.05 3.98 5.41
CA VAL A 78 13.86 4.96 6.15
C VAL A 78 13.32 5.23 7.56
N LEU A 79 12.03 5.03 7.80
CA LEU A 79 11.40 5.32 9.09
C LEU A 79 11.99 4.45 10.22
N PRO A 80 12.41 5.06 11.34
CA PRO A 80 12.93 4.32 12.47
C PRO A 80 11.80 3.57 13.19
N GLY A 81 12.15 2.41 13.77
CA GLY A 81 11.19 1.55 14.49
C GLY A 81 10.49 2.22 15.69
N SER A 82 11.03 3.33 16.20
CA SER A 82 10.41 4.13 17.27
C SER A 82 9.14 4.86 16.82
N MET A 83 8.95 5.09 15.51
CA MET A 83 7.80 5.79 14.95
C MET A 83 6.74 4.83 14.42
N ALA A 84 6.30 3.89 15.28
CA ALA A 84 5.34 2.85 14.92
C ALA A 84 4.04 3.38 14.29
N TRP A 85 3.49 4.47 14.83
CA TRP A 85 2.26 5.09 14.31
C TRP A 85 2.41 5.59 12.86
N LEU A 86 3.57 6.16 12.53
CA LEU A 86 3.91 6.72 11.23
C LEU A 86 4.13 5.61 10.21
N MET A 87 4.76 4.50 10.64
CA MET A 87 4.87 3.29 9.82
C MET A 87 3.47 2.74 9.50
N VAL A 88 2.57 2.65 10.49
CA VAL A 88 1.20 2.12 10.30
C VAL A 88 0.44 2.98 9.29
N LEU A 89 0.52 4.30 9.42
CA LEU A 89 -0.11 5.24 8.50
C LEU A 89 0.45 5.09 7.08
N THR A 90 1.78 5.07 6.94
CA THR A 90 2.46 4.94 5.63
C THR A 90 2.11 3.62 4.94
N PHE A 91 2.07 2.54 5.71
CA PHE A 91 1.68 1.22 5.24
C PHE A 91 0.20 1.16 4.84
N GLY A 92 -0.69 1.82 5.60
CA GLY A 92 -2.10 1.94 5.27
C GLY A 92 -2.30 2.68 3.95
N VAL A 93 -1.63 3.82 3.77
CA VAL A 93 -1.64 4.59 2.51
C VAL A 93 -1.12 3.73 1.35
N PHE A 94 0.01 3.05 1.55
CA PHE A 94 0.57 2.15 0.55
C PHE A 94 -0.44 1.07 0.11
N THR A 95 -1.05 0.38 1.09
CA THR A 95 -2.03 -0.70 0.84
C THR A 95 -3.27 -0.18 0.12
N LEU A 96 -3.79 0.98 0.53
CA LEU A 96 -4.93 1.63 -0.10
C LEU A 96 -4.66 1.97 -1.57
N VAL A 97 -3.51 2.60 -1.85
CA VAL A 97 -3.15 3.04 -3.21
C VAL A 97 -2.84 1.84 -4.10
N LEU A 98 -2.20 0.81 -3.54
CA LEU A 98 -1.91 -0.43 -4.27
C LEU A 98 -3.21 -1.11 -4.70
N SER A 99 -4.16 -1.25 -3.79
CA SER A 99 -5.49 -1.77 -4.09
C SER A 99 -6.22 -0.92 -5.14
N ALA A 100 -6.17 0.40 -5.00
CA ALA A 100 -6.80 1.33 -5.92
C ALA A 100 -6.26 1.24 -7.37
N VAL A 101 -4.96 1.04 -7.55
CA VAL A 101 -4.32 0.88 -8.87
C VAL A 101 -4.55 -0.49 -9.49
N SER A 102 -4.72 -1.51 -8.65
CA SER A 102 -4.92 -2.89 -9.11
C SER A 102 -6.30 -3.17 -9.71
N ASN A 103 -7.21 -2.19 -9.66
CA ASN A 103 -8.60 -2.30 -10.07
C ASN A 103 -8.86 -1.65 -11.44
#